data_AF-A0A8J1ZMH4-F1
#
_entry.id   AF-A0A8J1ZMH4-F1
#
_cell.length_a   1.000
_cell.length_b   1.000
_cell.length_c   1.000
_cell.angle_alpha   90.00
_cell.angle_beta   90.00
_cell.angle_gamma   90.00
#
_symmetry.space_group_name_H-M   'P 1'
#
loop_
_entity.id
_entity.type
_entity.pdbx_description
1 polymer ?
#
loop_
_entity_poly.entity_id
_entity_poly.type
_entity_poly.pdbx_seq_one_letter_code
_entity_poly.pdbx_strand_id
1 'polypeptide(L)' 'MTATRKTKLKSDQFARNIRHRGNVATSDREKSKSGFRVGPLVLAFFLFVVVGSAILQIISASQKGMPAA' A
#
# COMPACT_ATOMS: atom_id res chain seq x y z
N MET A 1 28.84 15.13 44.04
CA MET A 1 27.56 15.45 43.36
C MET A 1 26.53 14.37 43.67
N THR A 2 25.62 14.63 44.61
CA THR A 2 24.58 13.67 45.00
C THR A 2 23.39 13.78 44.04
N ALA A 3 23.35 12.93 43.02
CA ALA A 3 22.18 12.85 42.14
C ALA A 3 20.95 12.45 42.96
N THR A 4 19.95 13.34 43.04
CA THR A 4 18.66 13.09 43.67
C THR A 4 18.05 11.79 43.11
N ARG A 5 17.36 11.01 43.96
CA ARG A 5 16.69 9.74 43.57
C ARG A 5 15.89 9.86 42.26
N LYS A 6 15.24 11.01 42.04
CA LYS A 6 14.47 11.33 40.82
C LYS A 6 15.33 11.30 39.55
N THR A 7 16.58 11.75 39.61
CA THR A 7 17.48 11.80 38.46
C THR A 7 17.97 10.40 38.08
N LYS A 8 18.23 9.54 39.07
CA LYS A 8 18.61 8.14 38.85
C LYS A 8 17.50 7.34 38.15
N LEU A 9 16.26 7.50 38.61
CA LEU A 9 15.09 6.85 38.00
C LEU A 9 14.89 7.26 36.54
N LYS A 10 15.10 8.54 36.21
CA LYS A 10 15.05 9.03 34.82
C LYS A 10 16.16 8.39 33.98
N SER A 11 17.40 8.38 34.46
CA SER A 11 18.51 7.73 33.75
C SER A 11 18.27 6.24 33.50
N ASP A 12 17.74 5.51 34.47
CA ASP A 12 17.42 4.08 34.33
C ASP A 12 16.30 3.84 33.30
N GLN A 13 15.30 4.73 33.24
CA GLN A 13 14.23 4.66 32.24
C GLN A 13 14.75 4.92 30.83
N PHE A 14 15.62 5.92 30.66
CA PHE A 14 16.26 6.19 29.37
C PHE A 14 17.19 5.04 28.96
N ALA A 15 17.97 4.48 29.88
CA ALA A 15 18.91 3.39 29.62
C ALA A 15 18.21 2.10 29.11
N ARG A 16 17.00 1.80 29.61
CA ARG A 16 16.22 0.62 29.20
C ARG A 16 15.80 0.66 27.73
N ASN A 17 15.59 1.86 27.16
CA ASN A 17 15.18 2.01 25.76
C ASN A 17 16.36 2.15 24.78
N ILE A 18 17.61 2.23 25.26
CA ILE A 18 18.81 2.37 24.40
C ILE A 18 19.07 1.09 23.60
N ARG A 19 18.79 -0.10 24.16
CA ARG A 19 18.91 -1.38 23.42
C ARG A 19 17.81 -1.61 22.37
N HIS A 20 16.75 -0.82 22.41
CA HIS A 20 15.68 -0.83 21.42
C HIS A 20 15.83 0.28 20.36
N ARG A 21 16.95 1.03 20.41
CA ARG A 21 17.28 2.08 19.43
C ARG A 21 17.54 1.42 18.07
N GLY A 22 16.56 1.51 17.18
CA GLY A 22 16.61 0.93 15.84
C GLY A 22 15.43 0.03 15.49
N ASN A 23 14.62 -0.41 16.48
CA ASN A 23 13.41 -1.19 16.22
C ASN A 23 12.18 -0.28 16.05
N VAL A 24 12.32 0.78 15.26
CA VAL A 24 11.18 1.50 14.72
C VAL A 24 10.90 0.85 13.38
N ALA A 25 9.67 0.37 13.17
CA ALA A 25 9.24 -0.03 11.84
C ALA A 25 9.52 1.18 10.92
N THR A 26 10.45 1.03 9.99
CA THR A 26 10.73 2.03 8.97
C THR A 26 9.47 2.11 8.13
N SER A 27 8.60 3.03 8.53
CA SER A 27 7.27 3.32 7.99
C SER A 27 7.23 3.03 6.50
N ASP A 28 6.44 2.05 6.06
CA ASP A 28 5.74 1.81 4.78
C ASP A 28 6.29 2.37 3.44
N ARG A 29 7.49 2.96 3.41
CA ARG A 29 8.04 3.80 2.34
C ARG A 29 9.01 3.04 1.46
N GLU A 30 9.48 1.88 1.88
CA GLU A 30 10.40 1.07 1.08
C GLU A 30 9.65 0.09 0.17
N LYS A 31 8.46 -0.38 0.56
CA LYS A 31 7.62 -1.23 -0.31
C LYS A 31 6.97 -0.49 -1.48
N SER A 32 7.02 0.84 -1.53
CA SER A 32 6.32 1.65 -2.54
C SER A 32 7.20 2.13 -3.71
N LYS A 33 8.49 1.77 -3.75
CA LYS A 33 9.42 2.35 -4.73
C LYS A 33 9.62 1.55 -6.04
N SER A 34 9.18 0.30 -6.13
CA SER A 34 9.56 -0.56 -7.27
C SER A 34 8.41 -1.23 -8.04
N GLY A 35 7.15 -0.95 -7.71
CA GLY A 35 6.00 -1.53 -8.38
C GLY A 35 5.09 -0.43 -8.92
N PHE A 36 4.65 -0.59 -10.17
CA PHE A 36 3.65 0.20 -10.89
C PHE A 36 2.86 1.20 -10.02
N ARG A 37 2.82 2.48 -10.44
CA ARG A 37 2.04 3.55 -9.78
C ARG A 37 0.55 3.20 -9.58
N VAL A 38 0.07 2.17 -10.26
CA VAL A 38 -1.26 1.59 -10.09
C VAL A 38 -1.17 0.37 -9.18
N GLY A 39 -1.95 0.37 -8.10
CA GLY A 39 -2.02 -0.77 -7.20
C GLY A 39 -2.56 -2.01 -7.90
N PRO A 40 -2.24 -3.23 -7.41
CA PRO A 40 -2.70 -4.49 -8.01
C PRO A 40 -4.22 -4.54 -8.23
N LEU A 41 -4.99 -3.97 -7.31
CA LEU A 41 -6.45 -3.91 -7.41
C LEU A 41 -6.95 -3.02 -8.56
N VAL A 42 -6.34 -1.85 -8.74
CA VAL A 42 -6.68 -0.92 -9.83
C VAL A 42 -6.27 -1.51 -11.17
N LEU A 43 -5.13 -2.20 -11.23
CA LEU A 43 -4.67 -2.89 -12.44
C LEU A 43 -5.62 -4.02 -12.84
N ALA A 44 -6.07 -4.84 -11.88
CA ALA A 44 -7.04 -5.90 -12.11
C ALA A 44 -8.39 -5.33 -12.58
N PHE A 45 -8.87 -4.25 -11.97
CA PHE A 45 -10.09 -3.56 -12.38
C PHE A 45 -9.97 -3.01 -13.81
N PHE A 46 -8.85 -2.39 -14.16
CA PHE A 46 -8.60 -1.87 -15.51
C PHE A 46 -8.67 -2.98 -16.56
N LEU A 47 -7.97 -4.11 -16.33
CA LEU A 47 -8.01 -5.27 -17.23
C LEU A 47 -9.42 -5.85 -17.37
N PHE A 48 -10.16 -5.97 -16.25
CA PHE A 48 -11.53 -6.48 -16.26
C PHE A 48 -12.47 -5.58 -17.08
N VAL A 49 -12.40 -4.27 -16.87
CA VAL A 49 -13.27 -3.32 -17.60
C VAL A 49 -12.92 -3.30 -19.09
N VAL A 50 -11.64 -3.29 -19.45
CA VAL A 50 -11.21 -3.26 -20.85
C VAL A 50 -11.63 -4.55 -21.58
N VAL A 51 -11.28 -5.73 -21.05
CA VAL A 51 -11.61 -7.01 -21.69
C VAL A 51 -13.11 -7.29 -21.62
N GLY A 52 -13.73 -7.04 -20.47
CA GLY A 52 -15.17 -7.27 -20.26
C GLY A 52 -16.04 -6.41 -21.16
N SER A 53 -15.69 -5.13 -21.36
CA SER A 53 -16.43 -4.26 -22.27
C SER A 53 -16.33 -4.72 -23.74
N ALA A 54 -15.16 -5.19 -24.18
CA ALA A 54 -14.99 -5.73 -25.54
C ALA A 54 -15.86 -6.98 -25.76
N ILE A 55 -15.91 -7.89 -24.79
CA ILE A 55 -16.76 -9.09 -24.88
C ILE A 55 -18.24 -8.69 -24.97
N LEU A 56 -18.70 -7.79 -24.09
CA LEU A 56 -20.09 -7.32 -24.10
C LEU A 56 -20.43 -6.58 -25.40
N GLN A 57 -19.50 -5.83 -25.97
CA GLN A 57 -19.66 -5.18 -27.28
C GLN A 57 -19.80 -6.19 -28.41
N ILE A 58 -19.00 -7.26 -28.43
CA ILE A 58 -19.09 -8.32 -29.46
C ILE A 58 -20.45 -9.03 -29.38
N ILE A 59 -20.87 -9.41 -28.18
CA ILE A 59 -22.19 -10.06 -27.97
C ILE A 59 -23.30 -9.10 -28.40
N SER A 60 -23.23 -7.84 -27.97
CA SER A 60 -24.20 -6.81 -28.33
C SER A 60 -24.22 -6.54 -29.84
N ALA A 61 -23.07 -6.52 -30.51
CA ALA A 61 -22.95 -6.33 -31.96
C ALA A 61 -23.46 -7.55 -32.74
N SER A 62 -23.30 -8.76 -32.20
CA SER A 62 -23.84 -9.97 -32.81
C SER A 62 -25.37 -10.07 -32.65
N GLN A 63 -25.92 -9.61 -31.53
CA GLN A 63 -27.36 -9.60 -31.28
C GLN A 63 -28.07 -8.45 -31.98
N LYS A 64 -27.41 -7.29 -32.04
CA LYS A 64 -27.84 -6.11 -32.79
C LYS A 64 -27.37 -6.28 -34.23
N GLY A 65 -28.03 -7.19 -34.95
CA GLY A 65 -27.78 -7.45 -36.36
C GLY A 65 -27.61 -6.15 -37.15
N MET A 66 -26.60 -6.17 -38.02
CA MET A 66 -26.27 -5.21 -39.07
C MET A 66 -27.45 -4.30 -39.47
N PRO A 67 -27.43 -2.98 -39.17
CA PRO A 67 -28.37 -2.07 -39.80
C PRO A 67 -28.04 -2.03 -41.29
N ALA A 68 -28.92 -2.62 -42.10
CA ALA A 68 -28.92 -2.47 -43.54
C ALA A 68 -29.02 -0.97 -43.86
N ALA A 69 -27.93 -0.41 -44.38
CA ALA A 69 -27.95 0.80 -45.19
C ALA A 69 -27.91 0.39 -46.66
#